data_AF-A0A0U5J7Q2-F1
#
_entry.id   AF-A0A0U5J7Q2-F1
#
_cell.length_a   1.000
_cell.length_b   1.000
_cell.length_c   1.000
_cell.angle_alpha   90.00
_cell.angle_beta   90.00
_cell.angle_gamma   90.00
#
_symmetry.space_group_name_H-M   'P 1'
#
loop_
_entity.id
_entity.type
_entity.pdbx_description
1 polymer ?
#
loop_
_entity_poly.entity_id
_entity_poly.type
_entity_poly.pdbx_seq_one_letter_code
_entity_poly.pdbx_strand_id
1 'polypeptide(L)'
;MKPTQPKPTEEVKPSFDVNSYVNYAKSYAQSIGLELDSTATDCWDNPITANAKRTGIKDDIQNRLSRYKNVEGFTAVWVWAEKVSDTEYEIYIGYC
;
A
#
# COMPACT_ATOMS: atom_id res chain seq x y z
N MET A 1 -5.00 -40.77 31.20
CA MET A 1 -4.54 -39.55 30.50
C MET A 1 -5.75 -38.95 29.81
N LYS A 2 -6.08 -37.69 30.09
CA LYS A 2 -7.26 -37.01 29.51
C LYS A 2 -6.91 -36.57 28.07
N PRO A 3 -7.77 -36.76 27.05
CA PRO A 3 -7.46 -36.29 25.71
C PRO A 3 -7.48 -34.75 25.71
N THR A 4 -6.38 -34.13 25.28
CA THR A 4 -6.35 -32.71 24.95
C THR A 4 -7.18 -32.50 23.68
N GLN A 5 -8.32 -31.82 23.85
CA GLN A 5 -9.17 -31.37 22.75
C GLN A 5 -8.35 -30.47 21.79
N PRO A 6 -8.43 -30.66 20.46
CA PRO A 6 -7.79 -29.76 19.52
C PRO A 6 -8.34 -28.35 19.71
N LYS A 7 -7.45 -27.36 19.80
CA LYS A 7 -7.82 -25.94 19.78
C LYS A 7 -8.63 -25.69 18.50
N PRO A 8 -9.77 -24.97 18.54
CA PRO A 8 -10.50 -24.65 17.33
C PRO A 8 -9.54 -23.97 16.36
N THR A 9 -9.42 -24.53 15.15
CA THR A 9 -8.78 -23.83 14.04
C THR A 9 -9.63 -22.59 13.81
N GLU A 10 -9.13 -21.42 14.22
CA GLU A 10 -9.74 -20.16 13.83
C GLU A 10 -9.86 -20.20 12.30
N GLU A 11 -11.09 -20.11 11.82
CA GLU A 11 -11.40 -19.94 10.41
C GLU A 11 -10.52 -18.78 9.92
N VAL A 12 -9.56 -19.08 9.03
CA VAL A 12 -8.67 -18.07 8.47
C VAL A 12 -9.56 -17.16 7.62
N LYS A 13 -10.08 -16.09 8.25
CA LYS A 13 -10.75 -15.02 7.52
C LYS A 13 -9.80 -14.57 6.41
N PRO A 14 -10.28 -14.39 5.16
CA PRO A 14 -9.44 -13.87 4.10
C PRO A 14 -8.77 -12.58 4.57
N SER A 15 -7.44 -12.58 4.66
CA SER A 15 -6.67 -11.38 4.98
C SER A 15 -6.79 -10.41 3.80
N PHE A 16 -6.94 -9.12 4.10
CA PHE A 16 -6.82 -8.08 3.09
C PHE A 16 -5.41 -8.11 2.47
N ASP A 17 -5.32 -8.22 1.14
CA ASP A 17 -4.05 -8.26 0.42
C ASP A 17 -3.59 -6.84 0.07
N VAL A 18 -2.89 -6.20 1.00
CA VAL A 18 -2.28 -4.87 0.77
C VAL A 18 -1.18 -4.90 -0.29
N ASN A 19 -0.48 -6.04 -0.46
CA ASN A 19 0.63 -6.14 -1.40
C ASN A 19 0.15 -6.01 -2.85
N SER A 20 -1.07 -6.45 -3.17
CA SER A 20 -1.68 -6.21 -4.47
C SER A 20 -1.75 -4.71 -4.83
N TYR A 21 -2.02 -3.84 -3.86
CA TYR A 21 -2.10 -2.39 -4.06
C TYR A 21 -0.71 -1.74 -4.11
N VAL A 22 0.23 -2.19 -3.27
CA VAL A 22 1.63 -1.74 -3.33
C VAL A 22 2.26 -2.06 -4.69
N ASN A 23 2.08 -3.30 -5.18
CA ASN A 23 2.58 -3.71 -6.49
C ASN A 23 1.90 -2.93 -7.61
N TYR A 24 0.59 -2.71 -7.53
CA TYR A 24 -0.14 -1.89 -8.48
C TYR A 24 0.40 -0.44 -8.53
N ALA A 25 0.64 0.19 -7.38
CA ALA A 25 1.20 1.54 -7.32
C ALA A 25 2.59 1.61 -7.96
N LYS A 26 3.47 0.63 -7.69
CA LYS A 26 4.79 0.53 -8.32
C LYS A 26 4.70 0.41 -9.83
N SER A 27 3.88 -0.51 -10.34
CA SER A 27 3.69 -0.68 -11.78
C SER A 27 3.08 0.56 -12.44
N TYR A 28 2.13 1.22 -11.77
CA TYR A 28 1.52 2.44 -12.29
C TYR A 28 2.51 3.61 -12.34
N ALA A 29 3.31 3.81 -11.30
CA ALA A 29 4.37 4.82 -11.26
C ALA A 29 5.32 4.68 -12.45
N GLN A 30 5.82 3.46 -12.69
CA GLN A 30 6.69 3.17 -13.84
C GLN A 30 5.97 3.41 -15.17
N SER A 31 4.68 3.03 -15.28
CA SER A 31 3.90 3.23 -16.50
C SER A 31 3.72 4.70 -16.90
N ILE A 32 3.78 5.62 -15.93
CA ILE A 32 3.69 7.07 -16.18
C ILE A 32 5.07 7.75 -16.20
N GLY A 33 6.16 6.98 -16.14
CA GLY A 33 7.53 7.47 -16.26
C GLY A 33 8.15 8.00 -14.96
N LEU A 34 7.67 7.55 -13.80
CA LEU A 34 8.38 7.72 -12.52
C LEU A 34 9.25 6.50 -12.25
N GLU A 35 10.48 6.74 -11.77
CA GLU A 35 11.38 5.67 -11.35
C GLU A 35 11.00 5.13 -9.96
N LEU A 36 11.49 3.94 -9.63
CA LEU A 36 11.39 3.39 -8.28
C LEU A 36 12.73 3.53 -7.57
N ASP A 37 12.76 4.34 -6.53
CA ASP A 37 13.95 4.56 -5.71
C ASP A 37 13.59 4.40 -4.24
N SER A 38 14.19 3.43 -3.55
CA SER A 38 13.91 3.18 -2.13
C SER A 38 14.37 4.30 -1.19
N THR A 39 15.14 5.27 -1.68
CA THR A 39 15.55 6.46 -0.93
C THR A 39 14.52 7.59 -1.00
N ALA A 40 13.56 7.53 -1.93
CA ALA A 40 12.46 8.48 -2.11
C ALA A 40 11.42 8.35 -0.98
N THR A 41 11.81 8.76 0.23
CA THR A 41 11.03 8.57 1.46
C THR A 41 10.37 9.85 1.97
N ASP A 42 10.61 10.99 1.32
CA ASP A 42 9.93 12.25 1.63
C ASP A 42 8.43 12.13 1.32
N CYS A 43 7.57 12.38 2.32
CA CYS A 43 6.13 12.26 2.18
C CYS A 43 5.37 13.38 2.93
N TRP A 44 5.01 14.44 2.22
CA TRP A 44 4.06 15.47 2.70
C TRP A 44 2.59 15.05 2.72
N ASP A 45 2.26 13.98 2.01
CA ASP A 45 0.89 13.49 1.79
C ASP A 45 0.53 12.47 2.89
N ASN A 46 -0.70 12.53 3.41
CA ASN A 46 -1.19 11.50 4.34
C ASN A 46 -1.24 10.12 3.66
N PRO A 47 -0.90 9.03 4.36
CA PRO A 47 -0.97 7.68 3.79
C PRO A 47 -2.38 7.31 3.32
N ILE A 48 -2.47 6.38 2.37
CA ILE A 48 -3.74 5.85 1.87
C ILE A 48 -4.14 4.69 2.77
N THR A 49 -5.20 4.86 3.56
CA THR A 49 -5.79 3.78 4.35
C THR A 49 -6.30 2.66 3.45
N ALA A 50 -5.84 1.44 3.70
CA ALA A 50 -6.15 0.26 2.91
C ALA A 50 -6.67 -0.87 3.81
N ASN A 51 -7.94 -1.23 3.59
CA ASN A 51 -8.61 -2.33 4.29
C ASN A 51 -9.75 -2.89 3.44
N ALA A 52 -10.33 -4.02 3.84
CA ALA A 52 -11.36 -4.71 3.08
C ALA A 52 -12.67 -3.91 2.86
N LYS A 53 -12.90 -2.84 3.62
CA LYS A 53 -14.09 -1.97 3.50
C LYS A 53 -13.84 -0.76 2.61
N ARG A 54 -12.58 -0.40 2.33
CA ARG A 54 -12.23 0.76 1.51
C ARG A 54 -12.42 0.43 0.04
N THR A 55 -13.25 1.24 -0.61
CA THR A 55 -13.34 1.30 -2.07
C THR A 55 -12.44 2.43 -2.59
N GLY A 56 -12.13 2.41 -3.89
CA GLY A 56 -11.39 3.49 -4.55
C GLY A 56 -9.89 3.56 -4.27
N ILE A 57 -9.28 2.57 -3.61
CA ILE A 57 -7.84 2.59 -3.27
C ILE A 57 -6.96 2.75 -4.52
N LYS A 58 -7.33 2.11 -5.64
CA LYS A 58 -6.59 2.28 -6.91
C LYS A 58 -6.71 3.69 -7.47
N ASP A 59 -7.89 4.31 -7.37
CA ASP A 59 -8.11 5.68 -7.83
C ASP A 59 -7.31 6.66 -6.98
N ASP A 60 -7.28 6.47 -5.65
CA ASP A 60 -6.47 7.25 -4.71
C ASP A 60 -4.97 7.18 -5.10
N ILE A 61 -4.47 5.97 -5.40
CA ILE A 61 -3.10 5.72 -5.88
C ILE A 61 -2.83 6.45 -7.20
N GLN A 62 -3.71 6.26 -8.19
CA GLN A 62 -3.53 6.85 -9.52
C GLN A 62 -3.53 8.38 -9.47
N ASN A 63 -4.47 8.96 -8.72
CA ASN A 63 -4.56 10.41 -8.52
C ASN A 63 -3.29 10.96 -7.88
N ARG A 64 -2.78 10.32 -6.82
CA ARG A 64 -1.55 10.77 -6.14
C ARG A 64 -0.32 10.69 -7.04
N LEU A 65 -0.10 9.56 -7.72
CA LEU A 65 1.04 9.38 -8.62
C LEU A 65 0.97 10.31 -9.85
N SER A 66 -0.23 10.53 -10.39
CA SER A 66 -0.45 11.50 -11.47
C SER A 66 -0.12 12.93 -11.03
N ARG A 67 -0.42 13.31 -9.78
CA ARG A 67 0.02 14.61 -9.25
C ARG A 67 1.55 14.67 -9.18
N TYR A 68 2.19 13.68 -8.56
CA TYR A 68 3.65 13.67 -8.41
C TYR A 68 4.38 13.79 -9.75
N LYS A 69 3.90 13.08 -10.78
CA LYS A 69 4.48 13.16 -12.14
C LYS A 69 4.46 14.56 -12.76
N ASN A 70 3.56 15.43 -12.29
CA ASN A 70 3.38 16.79 -12.78
C ASN A 70 4.02 17.84 -11.86
N VAL A 71 4.66 17.44 -10.76
CA VAL A 71 5.46 18.33 -9.91
C VAL A 71 6.87 18.41 -10.49
N GLU A 72 7.35 19.62 -10.74
CA GLU A 72 8.72 19.84 -11.22
C GLU A 72 9.74 19.33 -10.20
N GLY A 73 10.74 18.59 -10.69
CA GLY A 73 11.79 17.99 -9.85
C GLY A 73 11.48 16.59 -9.33
N PHE A 74 10.21 16.16 -9.31
CA PHE A 74 9.89 14.79 -8.88
C PHE A 74 10.17 13.80 -10.00
N THR A 75 11.06 12.85 -9.74
CA THR A 75 11.53 11.89 -10.75
C THR A 75 11.38 10.45 -10.32
N ALA A 76 11.39 10.17 -9.01
CA ALA A 76 11.23 8.83 -8.49
C ALA A 76 10.28 8.79 -7.29
N VAL A 77 9.78 7.59 -7.00
CA VAL A 77 8.92 7.31 -5.86
C VAL A 77 9.33 6.03 -5.14
N TRP A 78 9.02 5.95 -3.86
CA TRP A 78 9.01 4.70 -3.11
C TRP A 78 7.61 4.40 -2.61
N VAL A 79 7.21 3.13 -2.72
CA VAL A 79 5.91 2.66 -2.21
C VAL A 79 6.13 1.55 -1.22
N TRP A 80 5.63 1.74 0.00
CA TRP A 80 5.60 0.75 1.06
C TRP A 80 4.26 0.78 1.78
N ALA A 81 3.99 -0.26 2.56
CA ALA A 81 2.81 -0.31 3.41
C ALA A 81 3.19 -0.68 4.83
N GLU A 82 2.51 -0.08 5.80
CA GLU A 82 2.65 -0.37 7.22
C GLU A 82 1.34 -0.94 7.76
N LYS A 83 1.45 -1.95 8.64
CA LYS A 83 0.29 -2.52 9.32
C LYS A 83 -0.07 -1.65 10.51
N VAL A 84 -1.28 -1.09 10.50
CA VAL A 84 -1.82 -0.28 11.61
C VAL A 84 -2.61 -1.14 12.59
N SER A 85 -3.34 -2.14 12.08
CA SER A 85 -4.06 -3.13 12.88
C SER A 85 -4.22 -4.45 12.14
N ASP A 86 -4.88 -5.45 12.73
CA ASP A 86 -5.15 -6.74 12.07
C ASP A 86 -5.99 -6.62 10.80
N THR A 87 -6.72 -5.51 10.64
CA THR A 87 -7.60 -5.30 9.49
C THR A 87 -7.23 -4.10 8.65
N GLU A 88 -6.18 -3.35 9.00
CA GLU A 88 -5.87 -2.07 8.38
C GLU A 88 -4.39 -1.87 8.14
N TYR A 89 -4.10 -1.33 6.97
CA TYR A 89 -2.78 -0.92 6.52
C TYR A 89 -2.82 0.53 6.05
N GLU A 90 -1.66 1.14 6.03
CA GLU A 90 -1.42 2.44 5.42
C GLU A 90 -0.43 2.27 4.29
N ILE A 91 -0.81 2.72 3.09
CA ILE A 91 0.07 2.73 1.92
C ILE A 91 0.70 4.12 1.82
N TYR A 92 2.02 4.15 1.89
CA TYR A 92 2.84 5.34 1.75
C TYR A 92 3.40 5.43 0.33
N ILE A 93 3.44 6.65 -0.20
CA ILE A 93 4.07 6.97 -1.49
C ILE A 93 4.98 8.17 -1.25
N GLY A 94 6.26 7.89 -1.03
CA GLY A 94 7.29 8.92 -0.95
C GLY A 94 7.78 9.32 -2.35
N TYR A 95 8.41 10.49 -2.44
CA TYR A 95 8.94 11.05 -3.68
C TYR A 95 10.36 11.58 -3.48
N CYS A 96 11.08 11.80 -4.58
CA CYS A 96 12.30 12.60 -4.64
C CYS A 96 12.50 13.24 -6.02
#